data_AF-A0A362X5B0-F1
#
_entry.id   AF-A0A362X5B0-F1
#
_cell.length_a   1.000
_cell.length_b   1.000
_cell.length_c   1.000
_cell.angle_alpha   90.00
_cell.angle_beta   90.00
_cell.angle_gamma   90.00
#
_symmetry.space_group_name_H-M   'P 1'
#
loop_
_entity.id
_entity.type
_entity.pdbx_description
1 polymer ?
#
loop_
_entity_poly.entity_id
_entity_poly.type
_entity_poly.pdbx_seq_one_letter_code
_entity_poly.pdbx_strand_id
1 'polypeptide(L)'
;MSQTIEIFDVRENLPNNFLSLKYLPFYKTGKWNKLWNFINDVKIDNPQTIIIQNINELRNRNPKLSEKIEDLVILYNHKNKGNFSIIYDYFDELKTDSISDLFNDRPGQYGFRGDIELWEDLIEYFKNTKLPKTELELEQLIHDAIKKLTGTPIEEHDYNSIFVEKYNKGGMSGGVVSTKFWLYKGIPILIGRYKRITMYNKELR
;
A
#
# COMPACT_ATOMS: atom_id res chain seq x y z
N MET A 1 7.26 3.78 10.64
CA MET A 1 6.41 4.75 9.92
C MET A 1 6.52 4.52 8.42
N SER A 2 5.48 3.96 7.82
CA SER A 2 5.33 3.83 6.36
C SER A 2 5.07 5.22 5.74
N GLN A 3 5.70 5.51 4.60
CA GLN A 3 5.55 6.81 3.94
C GLN A 3 5.02 6.62 2.51
N THR A 4 3.75 6.94 2.32
CA THR A 4 3.08 6.87 1.03
C THR A 4 3.57 7.99 0.13
N ILE A 5 4.28 7.66 -0.96
CA ILE A 5 4.51 8.58 -2.08
C ILE A 5 3.49 8.23 -3.16
N GLU A 6 2.42 9.02 -3.27
CA GLU A 6 1.41 8.84 -4.30
C GLU A 6 1.85 9.54 -5.59
N ILE A 7 1.80 8.81 -6.71
CA ILE A 7 2.16 9.32 -8.04
C ILE A 7 0.84 9.60 -8.79
N PHE A 8 0.46 10.86 -8.90
CA PHE A 8 -0.77 11.28 -9.59
C PHE A 8 -0.48 11.89 -10.96
N ASP A 9 -1.28 11.53 -11.97
CA ASP A 9 -1.38 12.31 -13.20
C ASP A 9 -2.34 13.49 -12.98
N VAL A 10 -1.94 14.65 -13.47
CA VAL A 10 -2.33 15.95 -12.91
C VAL A 10 -3.70 16.40 -13.39
N ARG A 11 -4.62 16.57 -12.45
CA ARG A 11 -5.53 17.72 -12.44
C ARG A 11 -5.47 18.39 -11.07
N GLU A 12 -4.60 19.41 -11.03
CA GLU A 12 -4.46 20.57 -10.13
C GLU A 12 -4.83 20.47 -8.63
N ASN A 13 -3.93 21.09 -7.83
CA ASN A 13 -3.99 21.33 -6.38
C ASN A 13 -3.85 20.11 -5.45
N LEU A 14 -2.73 19.41 -5.56
CA LEU A 14 -2.33 18.45 -4.53
C LEU A 14 -1.59 19.16 -3.38
N PRO A 15 -1.80 18.76 -2.11
CA PRO A 15 -1.05 19.26 -0.96
C PRO A 15 0.48 19.02 -1.06
N ASN A 16 1.28 19.71 -0.23
CA ASN A 16 2.75 19.73 -0.31
C ASN A 16 3.45 18.36 -0.11
N ASN A 17 2.73 17.32 0.29
CA ASN A 17 3.24 15.96 0.49
C ASN A 17 2.97 15.03 -0.70
N PHE A 18 2.60 15.56 -1.88
CA PHE A 18 2.26 14.79 -3.07
C PHE A 18 3.20 15.06 -4.26
N LEU A 19 3.55 14.02 -5.00
CA LEU A 19 4.36 14.11 -6.21
C LEU A 19 3.49 13.92 -7.45
N SER A 20 3.17 15.03 -8.11
CA SER A 20 2.47 15.01 -9.39
C SER A 20 3.41 14.66 -10.55
N LEU A 21 2.96 13.82 -11.48
CA LEU A 21 3.70 13.35 -12.65
C LEU A 21 4.14 14.49 -13.60
N LYS A 22 3.43 15.64 -13.65
CA LYS A 22 3.90 16.80 -14.45
C LYS A 22 5.18 17.42 -13.88
N TYR A 23 5.43 17.26 -12.59
CA TYR A 23 6.58 17.87 -11.94
C TYR A 23 7.79 16.94 -11.83
N LEU A 24 7.70 15.70 -12.31
CA LEU A 24 8.85 14.81 -12.44
C LEU A 24 9.70 15.23 -13.66
N PRO A 25 10.89 15.84 -13.46
CA PRO A 25 11.67 16.43 -14.57
C PRO A 25 12.30 15.40 -15.52
N PHE A 26 12.00 14.10 -15.38
CA PHE A 26 12.77 13.00 -15.98
C PHE A 26 12.04 12.16 -17.01
N TYR A 27 10.84 12.60 -17.45
CA TYR A 27 10.08 11.95 -18.51
C TYR A 27 10.87 11.77 -19.84
N LYS A 28 12.01 12.47 -20.02
CA LYS A 28 12.88 12.33 -21.20
C LYS A 28 14.32 11.88 -20.96
N THR A 29 14.85 11.82 -19.74
CA THR A 29 16.33 11.75 -19.56
C THR A 29 16.88 10.55 -18.78
N GLY A 30 16.06 9.70 -18.16
CA GLY A 30 16.52 8.42 -17.56
C GLY A 30 17.55 8.53 -16.42
N LYS A 31 17.65 9.68 -15.73
CA LYS A 31 18.66 9.92 -14.69
C LYS A 31 18.05 9.88 -13.28
N TRP A 32 18.07 8.69 -12.68
CA TRP A 32 17.51 8.35 -11.37
C TRP A 32 18.05 9.14 -10.17
N ASN A 33 19.31 9.55 -10.18
CA ASN A 33 19.90 10.34 -9.08
C ASN A 33 19.16 11.66 -8.85
N LYS A 34 18.47 12.16 -9.87
CA LYS A 34 17.72 13.41 -9.75
C LYS A 34 16.27 13.23 -9.28
N LEU A 35 15.65 12.06 -9.48
CA LEU A 35 14.36 11.73 -8.83
C LEU A 35 14.57 11.68 -7.32
N TRP A 36 15.65 11.01 -6.89
CA TRP A 36 16.05 10.96 -5.49
C TRP A 36 16.32 12.36 -4.92
N ASN A 37 17.06 13.22 -5.64
CA ASN A 37 17.30 14.59 -5.18
C ASN A 37 16.05 15.48 -5.20
N PHE A 38 15.12 15.27 -6.13
CA PHE A 38 13.87 16.02 -6.25
C PHE A 38 12.85 15.66 -5.16
N ILE A 39 12.76 14.37 -4.80
CA ILE A 39 12.05 13.91 -3.60
C ILE A 39 12.68 14.56 -2.33
N ASN A 40 14.01 14.71 -2.33
CA ASN A 40 14.79 15.14 -1.16
C ASN A 40 14.89 16.66 -0.91
N ASP A 41 14.09 17.52 -1.55
CA ASP A 41 13.84 18.85 -0.97
C ASP A 41 12.89 18.78 0.24
N VAL A 42 12.31 17.59 0.48
CA VAL A 42 11.79 17.15 1.78
C VAL A 42 12.71 16.04 2.28
N LYS A 43 13.36 16.25 3.42
CA LYS A 43 14.27 15.26 4.01
C LYS A 43 13.45 14.06 4.50
N ILE A 44 13.30 13.05 3.65
CA ILE A 44 12.59 11.81 3.98
C ILE A 44 13.62 10.75 4.34
N ASP A 45 13.74 10.44 5.63
CA ASP A 45 14.61 9.35 6.08
C ASP A 45 14.01 7.99 5.67
N ASN A 46 14.57 7.43 4.59
CA ASN A 46 14.55 6.01 4.22
C ASN A 46 13.15 5.32 4.28
N PRO A 47 12.24 5.60 3.32
CA PRO A 47 10.86 5.13 3.40
C PRO A 47 10.78 3.62 3.13
N GLN A 48 10.35 2.83 4.12
CA GLN A 48 10.25 1.36 4.01
C GLN A 48 9.30 0.87 2.90
N THR A 49 8.32 1.68 2.50
CA THR A 49 7.35 1.34 1.45
C THR A 49 6.97 2.57 0.65
N ILE A 50 6.91 2.45 -0.68
CA ILE A 50 6.44 3.46 -1.65
C ILE A 50 5.23 2.87 -2.38
N ILE A 51 4.12 3.62 -2.51
CA ILE A 51 2.86 3.10 -3.07
C ILE A 51 2.51 3.86 -4.35
N ILE A 52 2.60 3.19 -5.50
CA ILE A 52 2.18 3.74 -6.79
C ILE A 52 0.69 3.44 -6.99
N GLN A 53 -0.13 4.48 -6.94
CA GLN A 53 -1.56 4.42 -7.25
C GLN A 53 -1.82 4.70 -8.74
N ASN A 54 -3.01 4.32 -9.25
CA ASN A 54 -3.50 4.63 -10.60
C ASN A 54 -2.60 4.18 -11.77
N ILE A 55 -1.81 3.10 -11.60
CA ILE A 55 -0.94 2.59 -12.67
C ILE A 55 -1.72 2.17 -13.93
N ASN A 56 -2.96 1.71 -13.79
CA ASN A 56 -3.82 1.36 -14.92
C ASN A 56 -4.21 2.58 -15.77
N GLU A 57 -4.53 3.71 -15.13
CA GLU A 57 -4.77 4.97 -15.84
C GLU A 57 -3.51 5.43 -16.58
N LEU A 58 -2.34 5.29 -15.95
CA LEU A 58 -1.07 5.61 -16.58
C LEU A 58 -0.76 4.67 -17.76
N ARG A 59 -1.01 3.37 -17.65
CA ARG A 59 -0.88 2.40 -18.75
C ARG A 59 -1.71 2.83 -19.95
N ASN A 60 -2.95 3.21 -19.73
CA ASN A 60 -3.87 3.62 -20.79
C ASN A 60 -3.43 4.93 -21.46
N ARG A 61 -2.99 5.92 -20.68
CA ARG A 61 -2.59 7.24 -21.19
C ARG A 61 -1.19 7.26 -21.79
N ASN A 62 -0.27 6.48 -21.21
CA ASN A 62 1.16 6.54 -21.53
C ASN A 62 1.84 5.17 -21.35
N PRO A 63 1.58 4.19 -22.23
CA PRO A 63 2.07 2.82 -22.08
C PRO A 63 3.59 2.72 -21.91
N LYS A 64 4.34 3.52 -22.69
CA LYS A 64 5.81 3.57 -22.64
C LYS A 64 6.35 4.11 -21.31
N LEU A 65 5.61 4.99 -20.63
CA LEU A 65 6.01 5.46 -19.31
C LEU A 65 5.73 4.40 -18.25
N SER A 66 4.57 3.75 -18.34
CA SER A 66 4.19 2.68 -17.44
C SER A 66 5.21 1.55 -17.45
N GLU A 67 5.61 1.09 -18.64
CA GLU A 67 6.62 0.04 -18.80
C GLU A 67 7.94 0.39 -18.09
N LYS A 68 8.42 1.64 -18.23
CA LYS A 68 9.63 2.11 -17.55
C LYS A 68 9.50 2.16 -16.03
N ILE A 69 8.32 2.52 -15.53
CA ILE A 69 8.04 2.51 -14.08
C ILE A 69 7.97 1.07 -13.59
N GLU A 70 7.37 0.17 -14.35
CA GLU A 70 7.32 -1.26 -14.06
C GLU A 70 8.69 -1.90 -13.97
N ASP A 71 9.55 -1.66 -14.96
CA ASP A 71 10.94 -2.09 -14.95
C ASP A 71 11.69 -1.56 -13.73
N LEU A 72 11.49 -0.29 -13.37
CA LEU A 72 12.08 0.26 -12.15
C LEU A 72 11.61 -0.53 -10.92
N VAL A 73 10.31 -0.66 -10.73
CA VAL A 73 9.74 -1.29 -9.54
C VAL A 73 10.30 -2.68 -9.37
N ILE A 74 10.41 -3.45 -10.46
CA ILE A 74 11.04 -4.76 -10.50
C ILE A 74 12.50 -4.67 -10.03
N LEU A 75 13.30 -3.82 -10.65
CA LEU A 75 14.73 -3.67 -10.34
C LEU A 75 14.98 -3.23 -8.88
N TYR A 76 14.21 -2.26 -8.40
CA TYR A 76 14.32 -1.73 -7.04
C TYR A 76 13.94 -2.80 -6.01
N ASN A 77 12.81 -3.47 -6.20
CA ASN A 77 12.34 -4.50 -5.26
C ASN A 77 13.29 -5.70 -5.23
N HIS A 78 13.82 -6.09 -6.38
CA HIS A 78 14.83 -7.15 -6.48
C HIS A 78 16.10 -6.78 -5.68
N LYS A 79 16.56 -5.53 -5.79
CA LYS A 79 17.78 -5.06 -5.10
C LYS A 79 17.60 -4.95 -3.58
N ASN A 80 16.40 -4.61 -3.10
CA ASN A 80 16.17 -4.25 -1.69
C ASN A 80 15.57 -5.38 -0.81
N LYS A 81 15.42 -6.60 -1.36
CA LYS A 81 15.06 -7.86 -0.63
C LYS A 81 14.02 -7.72 0.50
N GLY A 82 13.01 -6.86 0.29
CA GLY A 82 11.82 -6.75 1.13
C GLY A 82 11.92 -5.90 2.39
N ASN A 83 12.99 -5.12 2.60
CA ASN A 83 13.00 -4.06 3.63
C ASN A 83 12.53 -2.72 3.09
N PHE A 84 12.67 -2.55 1.76
CA PHE A 84 12.16 -1.43 1.00
C PHE A 84 11.38 -1.97 -0.18
N SER A 85 10.13 -1.55 -0.36
CA SER A 85 9.31 -1.99 -1.49
C SER A 85 8.54 -0.87 -2.15
N ILE A 86 8.56 -0.85 -3.48
CA ILE A 86 7.61 -0.10 -4.28
C ILE A 86 6.46 -1.06 -4.62
N ILE A 87 5.24 -0.70 -4.25
CA ILE A 87 4.04 -1.53 -4.47
C ILE A 87 3.03 -0.77 -5.32
N TYR A 88 2.32 -1.50 -6.16
CA TYR A 88 1.18 -0.97 -6.88
C TYR A 88 -0.07 -1.10 -6.03
N ASP A 89 -0.83 0.00 -5.95
CA ASP A 89 -2.18 0.00 -5.44
C ASP A 89 -3.16 0.21 -6.61
N TYR A 90 -3.97 -0.80 -6.85
CA TYR A 90 -4.96 -0.83 -7.93
C TYR A 90 -6.34 -0.34 -7.47
N PHE A 91 -6.37 0.43 -6.38
CA PHE A 91 -7.60 0.99 -5.85
C PHE A 91 -8.25 1.94 -6.87
N ASP A 92 -9.33 1.54 -7.52
CA ASP A 92 -9.89 2.31 -8.65
C ASP A 92 -11.06 3.22 -8.22
N GLU A 93 -11.82 2.87 -7.17
CA GLU A 93 -13.03 3.60 -6.74
C GLU A 93 -12.86 4.38 -5.43
N LEU A 94 -13.31 5.64 -5.41
CA LEU A 94 -13.19 6.54 -4.25
C LEU A 94 -14.36 6.47 -3.25
N LYS A 95 -15.36 5.61 -3.47
CA LYS A 95 -16.56 5.57 -2.63
C LYS A 95 -16.41 4.52 -1.54
N THR A 96 -16.13 4.99 -0.32
CA THR A 96 -15.96 4.12 0.85
C THR A 96 -16.70 4.71 2.05
N ASP A 97 -17.62 3.95 2.63
CA ASP A 97 -18.36 4.33 3.83
C ASP A 97 -17.87 3.56 5.08
N SER A 98 -17.08 2.48 4.87
CA SER A 98 -16.56 1.61 5.93
C SER A 98 -15.06 1.29 5.76
N ILE A 99 -14.46 0.72 6.80
CA ILE A 99 -13.10 0.19 6.74
C ILE A 99 -13.01 -0.99 5.77
N SER A 100 -14.05 -1.82 5.63
CA SER A 100 -14.03 -2.96 4.70
C SER A 100 -13.84 -2.52 3.25
N ASP A 101 -14.35 -1.36 2.87
CA ASP A 101 -14.22 -0.85 1.50
C ASP A 101 -12.74 -0.59 1.11
N LEU A 102 -11.87 -0.34 2.10
CA LEU A 102 -10.43 -0.22 1.87
C LEU A 102 -9.80 -1.53 1.39
N PHE A 103 -10.48 -2.66 1.51
CA PHE A 103 -9.99 -4.00 1.12
C PHE A 103 -10.54 -4.47 -0.23
N ASN A 104 -11.48 -3.74 -0.85
CA ASN A 104 -12.17 -4.15 -2.08
C ASN A 104 -11.20 -4.57 -3.19
N ASP A 105 -10.15 -3.77 -3.40
CA ASP A 105 -9.10 -4.12 -4.36
C ASP A 105 -7.99 -4.93 -3.69
N ARG A 106 -7.70 -6.10 -4.24
CA ARG A 106 -6.63 -6.94 -3.69
C ARG A 106 -5.24 -6.40 -4.05
N PRO A 107 -4.24 -6.57 -3.17
CA PRO A 107 -2.85 -6.31 -3.52
C PRO A 107 -2.43 -7.25 -4.66
N GLY A 108 -1.55 -6.77 -5.54
CA GLY A 108 -1.05 -7.58 -6.67
C GLY A 108 -0.25 -8.82 -6.25
N GLN A 109 0.21 -8.89 -4.99
CA GLN A 109 0.94 -10.03 -4.44
C GLN A 109 0.75 -10.13 -2.92
N TYR A 110 0.50 -11.34 -2.42
CA TYR A 110 0.47 -11.70 -1.00
C TYR A 110 1.79 -12.35 -0.54
N GLY A 111 2.02 -12.45 0.78
CA GLY A 111 3.19 -13.15 1.34
C GLY A 111 3.05 -14.68 1.27
N PHE A 112 1.98 -15.20 1.87
CA PHE A 112 1.60 -16.60 1.94
C PHE A 112 0.11 -16.78 1.66
N ARG A 113 -0.35 -18.03 1.55
CA ARG A 113 -1.76 -18.34 1.28
C ARG A 113 -2.70 -17.94 2.42
N GLY A 114 -2.22 -17.97 3.67
CA GLY A 114 -3.02 -17.51 4.81
C GLY A 114 -3.23 -16.00 4.82
N ASP A 115 -2.40 -15.20 4.13
CA ASP A 115 -2.64 -13.76 4.00
C ASP A 115 -3.89 -13.47 3.16
N ILE A 116 -4.21 -14.33 2.19
CA ILE A 116 -5.44 -14.22 1.40
C ILE A 116 -6.65 -14.44 2.31
N GLU A 117 -6.63 -15.50 3.11
CA GLU A 117 -7.74 -15.80 4.03
C GLU A 117 -7.89 -14.72 5.11
N LEU A 118 -6.77 -14.21 5.66
CA LEU A 118 -6.82 -13.09 6.62
C LEU A 118 -7.38 -11.81 5.99
N TRP A 119 -7.08 -11.55 4.71
CA TRP A 119 -7.65 -10.41 3.98
C TRP A 119 -9.18 -10.51 3.91
N GLU A 120 -9.71 -11.69 3.57
CA GLU A 120 -11.17 -11.93 3.53
C GLU A 120 -11.82 -11.83 4.92
N ASP A 121 -11.17 -12.36 5.96
CA ASP A 121 -11.67 -12.26 7.32
C ASP A 121 -11.69 -10.80 7.82
N LEU A 122 -10.72 -9.97 7.40
CA LEU A 122 -10.71 -8.55 7.72
C LEU A 122 -11.82 -7.78 6.99
N ILE A 123 -12.15 -8.15 5.74
CA ILE A 123 -13.33 -7.60 5.03
C ILE A 123 -14.59 -7.83 5.86
N GLU A 124 -14.85 -9.08 6.27
CA GLU A 124 -16.06 -9.40 7.03
C GLU A 124 -16.03 -8.79 8.43
N TYR A 125 -14.87 -8.77 9.10
CA TYR A 125 -14.70 -8.14 10.42
C TYR A 125 -15.05 -6.65 10.42
N PHE A 126 -14.69 -5.94 9.33
CA PHE A 126 -14.87 -4.49 9.23
C PHE A 126 -16.11 -4.05 8.45
N LYS A 127 -16.94 -4.99 7.98
CA LYS A 127 -18.09 -4.74 7.11
C LYS A 127 -19.02 -3.61 7.54
N ASN A 128 -19.25 -3.49 8.85
CA ASN A 128 -20.13 -2.47 9.44
C ASN A 128 -19.36 -1.40 10.23
N THR A 129 -18.04 -1.40 10.16
CA THR A 129 -17.19 -0.47 10.90
C THR A 129 -16.90 0.73 10.02
N LYS A 130 -17.40 1.90 10.43
CA LYS A 130 -17.17 3.17 9.72
C LYS A 130 -15.68 3.52 9.67
N LEU A 131 -15.30 4.31 8.66
CA LEU A 131 -13.96 4.88 8.61
C LEU A 131 -13.67 5.72 9.88
N PRO A 132 -12.48 5.54 10.48
CA PRO A 132 -12.08 6.28 11.67
C PRO A 132 -11.73 7.73 11.33
N LYS A 133 -11.52 8.55 12.36
CA LYS A 133 -11.22 9.99 12.18
C LYS A 133 -9.76 10.24 11.81
N THR A 134 -8.87 9.30 12.13
CA THR A 134 -7.42 9.47 11.94
C THR A 134 -6.78 8.22 11.38
N GLU A 135 -5.63 8.40 10.72
CA GLU A 135 -4.78 7.30 10.21
C GLU A 135 -4.30 6.39 11.35
N LEU A 136 -3.92 6.97 12.49
CA LEU A 136 -3.45 6.22 13.65
C LEU A 136 -4.54 5.30 14.21
N GLU A 137 -5.78 5.80 14.27
CA GLU A 137 -6.93 5.00 14.70
C GLU A 137 -7.21 3.86 13.71
N LEU A 138 -7.09 4.09 12.40
CA LEU A 138 -7.20 3.04 11.39
C LEU A 138 -6.13 1.95 11.57
N GLU A 139 -4.87 2.36 11.71
CA GLU A 139 -3.75 1.45 11.90
C GLU A 139 -3.96 0.58 13.15
N GLN A 140 -4.34 1.19 14.28
CA GLN A 140 -4.64 0.47 15.52
C GLN A 140 -5.79 -0.54 15.34
N LEU A 141 -6.90 -0.13 14.71
CA LEU A 141 -8.03 -1.02 14.46
C LEU A 141 -7.60 -2.24 13.63
N ILE A 142 -6.79 -2.05 12.59
CA ILE A 142 -6.30 -3.14 11.74
C ILE A 142 -5.37 -4.07 12.54
N HIS A 143 -4.43 -3.53 13.33
CA HIS A 143 -3.55 -4.35 14.18
C HIS A 143 -4.35 -5.18 15.21
N ASP A 144 -5.34 -4.57 15.87
CA ASP A 144 -6.19 -5.26 16.84
C ASP A 144 -7.05 -6.35 16.19
N ALA A 145 -7.60 -6.08 15.00
CA ALA A 145 -8.37 -7.06 14.25
C ALA A 145 -7.50 -8.25 13.82
N ILE A 146 -6.29 -7.99 13.32
CA ILE A 146 -5.35 -9.05 12.98
C ILE A 146 -5.04 -9.90 14.21
N LYS A 147 -4.65 -9.29 15.33
CA LYS A 147 -4.38 -10.02 16.58
C LYS A 147 -5.55 -10.89 17.01
N LYS A 148 -6.78 -10.37 16.89
CA LYS A 148 -7.99 -11.10 17.24
C LYS A 148 -8.28 -12.27 16.29
N LEU A 149 -8.01 -12.11 15.00
CA LEU A 149 -8.30 -13.12 13.97
C LEU A 149 -7.23 -14.20 13.86
N THR A 150 -5.97 -13.88 14.16
CA THR A 150 -4.83 -14.82 14.10
C THR A 150 -4.44 -15.40 15.46
N GLY A 151 -4.85 -14.74 16.56
CA GLY A 151 -4.43 -15.07 17.93
C GLY A 151 -3.08 -14.46 18.33
N THR A 152 -2.34 -13.86 17.39
CA THR A 152 -0.97 -13.36 17.60
C THR A 152 -0.83 -11.94 17.05
N PRO A 153 -0.33 -10.97 17.84
CA PRO A 153 -0.04 -9.64 17.33
C PRO A 153 1.05 -9.68 16.26
N ILE A 154 1.03 -8.70 15.36
CA ILE A 154 2.10 -8.46 14.39
C ILE A 154 2.94 -7.31 14.92
N GLU A 155 4.24 -7.54 15.16
CA GLU A 155 5.17 -6.57 15.74
C GLU A 155 6.41 -6.38 14.84
N GLU A 156 6.95 -5.15 14.77
CA GLU A 156 8.08 -4.77 13.89
C GLU A 156 9.38 -5.57 14.13
N HIS A 157 9.51 -6.24 15.28
CA HIS A 157 10.70 -7.02 15.64
C HIS A 157 10.49 -8.53 15.52
N ASP A 158 9.28 -8.97 15.15
CA ASP A 158 8.93 -10.38 14.98
C ASP A 158 8.57 -10.69 13.51
N TYR A 159 9.60 -10.96 12.71
CA TYR A 159 9.44 -11.34 11.30
C TYR A 159 8.99 -12.79 11.09
N ASN A 160 8.51 -13.47 12.14
CA ASN A 160 8.02 -14.83 12.03
C ASN A 160 6.68 -14.89 11.31
N SER A 161 6.39 -16.03 10.67
CA SER A 161 5.06 -16.28 10.14
C SER A 161 4.13 -16.85 11.20
N ILE A 162 2.86 -16.46 11.18
CA ILE A 162 1.84 -16.96 12.11
C ILE A 162 1.12 -18.13 11.43
N PHE A 163 1.06 -19.30 12.07
CA PHE A 163 0.21 -20.39 11.61
C PHE A 163 -1.19 -20.24 12.21
N VAL A 164 -2.21 -20.19 11.35
CA VAL A 164 -3.62 -20.07 11.73
C VAL A 164 -4.35 -21.29 11.20
N GLU A 165 -4.77 -22.17 12.11
CA GLU A 165 -5.35 -23.48 11.76
C GLU A 165 -6.58 -23.36 10.85
N LYS A 166 -7.49 -22.41 11.10
CA LYS A 166 -8.69 -22.20 10.27
C LYS A 166 -8.37 -21.82 8.81
N TYR A 167 -7.18 -21.30 8.53
CA TYR A 167 -6.74 -20.95 7.19
C TYR A 167 -6.01 -22.11 6.48
N ASN A 168 -5.80 -23.23 7.17
CA ASN A 168 -5.11 -24.37 6.62
C ASN A 168 -6.03 -25.22 5.74
N LYS A 169 -5.95 -25.00 4.43
CA LYS A 169 -6.62 -25.81 3.38
C LYS A 169 -5.71 -26.90 2.80
N GLY A 170 -4.58 -27.21 3.46
CA GLY A 170 -3.57 -28.17 3.00
C GLY A 170 -2.47 -27.57 2.10
N GLY A 171 -1.40 -28.35 1.92
CA GLY A 171 -0.21 -27.99 1.13
C GLY A 171 0.91 -27.30 1.92
N MET A 172 2.11 -27.19 1.33
CA MET A 172 3.21 -26.40 1.92
C MET A 172 2.77 -24.93 2.02
N SER A 173 2.82 -24.37 3.24
CA SER A 173 2.37 -23.03 3.61
C SER A 173 0.84 -22.83 3.71
N GLY A 174 0.04 -23.90 3.77
CA GLY A 174 -1.37 -23.81 4.12
C GLY A 174 -1.54 -23.20 5.53
N GLY A 175 -2.38 -22.18 5.67
CA GLY A 175 -2.67 -21.54 6.95
C GLY A 175 -1.61 -20.58 7.49
N VAL A 176 -0.52 -20.32 6.74
CA VAL A 176 0.54 -19.43 7.20
C VAL A 176 0.26 -17.98 6.78
N VAL A 177 0.35 -17.05 7.72
CA VAL A 177 0.22 -15.59 7.57
C VAL A 177 1.61 -14.96 7.71
N SER A 178 1.96 -14.01 6.84
CA SER A 178 3.27 -13.35 6.85
C SER A 178 3.21 -12.02 7.61
N THR A 179 3.85 -11.93 8.78
CA THR A 179 3.98 -10.65 9.51
C THR A 179 4.65 -9.58 8.65
N LYS A 180 5.71 -9.97 7.94
CA LYS A 180 6.44 -9.11 7.00
C LYS A 180 5.53 -8.53 5.91
N PHE A 181 4.64 -9.33 5.33
CA PHE A 181 3.69 -8.84 4.34
C PHE A 181 2.78 -7.77 4.94
N TRP A 182 2.18 -8.01 6.10
CA TRP A 182 1.25 -7.08 6.71
C TRP A 182 1.92 -5.77 7.14
N LEU A 183 3.09 -5.83 7.77
CA LEU A 183 3.84 -4.64 8.20
C LEU A 183 4.29 -3.75 7.03
N TYR A 184 4.80 -4.36 5.96
CA TYR A 184 5.45 -3.60 4.88
C TYR A 184 4.58 -3.40 3.63
N LYS A 185 3.48 -4.13 3.49
CA LYS A 185 2.61 -4.04 2.31
C LYS A 185 1.14 -3.93 2.67
N GLY A 186 0.58 -4.92 3.37
CA GLY A 186 -0.86 -5.00 3.63
C GLY A 186 -1.40 -3.75 4.33
N ILE A 187 -0.88 -3.43 5.53
CA ILE A 187 -1.32 -2.26 6.30
C ILE A 187 -0.96 -0.96 5.58
N PRO A 188 0.27 -0.76 5.06
CA PRO A 188 0.58 0.44 4.28
C PRO A 188 -0.37 0.72 3.11
N ILE A 189 -0.80 -0.30 2.36
CA ILE A 189 -1.78 -0.14 1.27
C ILE A 189 -3.09 0.43 1.81
N LEU A 190 -3.62 -0.14 2.89
CA LEU A 190 -4.89 0.28 3.48
C LEU A 190 -4.82 1.73 4.00
N ILE A 191 -3.70 2.12 4.62
CA ILE A 191 -3.45 3.50 5.06
C ILE A 191 -3.34 4.45 3.86
N GLY A 192 -2.67 4.04 2.78
CA GLY A 192 -2.60 4.81 1.54
C GLY A 192 -3.99 5.07 0.94
N ARG A 193 -4.84 4.03 0.86
CA ARG A 193 -6.22 4.17 0.39
C ARG A 193 -7.02 5.15 1.24
N TYR A 194 -6.94 5.01 2.57
CA TYR A 194 -7.61 5.91 3.51
C TYR A 194 -7.19 7.37 3.34
N LYS A 195 -5.89 7.64 3.16
CA LYS A 195 -5.36 8.99 2.89
C LYS A 195 -6.02 9.59 1.65
N ARG A 196 -6.01 8.84 0.55
CA ARG A 196 -6.60 9.27 -0.72
C ARG A 196 -8.09 9.62 -0.56
N ILE A 197 -8.87 8.78 0.14
CA ILE A 197 -10.30 9.03 0.41
C ILE A 197 -10.51 10.27 1.26
N THR A 198 -9.81 10.38 2.39
CA THR A 198 -10.01 11.48 3.34
C THR A 198 -9.58 12.83 2.77
N MET A 199 -8.60 12.86 1.87
CA MET A 199 -8.22 14.05 1.14
C MET A 199 -9.26 14.45 0.10
N TYR A 200 -9.73 13.52 -0.73
CA TYR A 200 -10.77 13.80 -1.71
C TYR A 200 -12.03 14.37 -1.05
N ASN A 201 -12.41 13.83 0.12
CA ASN A 201 -13.54 14.33 0.91
C ASN A 201 -13.30 15.73 1.53
N LYS A 202 -12.06 16.16 1.70
CA LYS A 202 -11.71 17.52 2.16
C LYS A 202 -11.75 18.53 1.01
N GLU A 203 -11.42 18.13 -0.22
CA GLU A 203 -11.41 19.02 -1.40
C GLU A 203 -12.82 19.30 -1.95
N LEU A 204 -13.80 18.45 -1.63
CA LEU A 204 -15.21 18.66 -1.99
C LEU A 204 -16.01 19.52 -1.00
N ARG A 205 -15.37 20.07 0.04
CA ARG A 205 -15.98 20.94 1.06
C ARG A 205 -15.44 22.36 0.98
#